data_AF-A0A554G9S9-F1
#
_entry.id   AF-A0A554G9S9-F1
#
_cell.length_a   1.000
_cell.length_b   1.000
_cell.length_c   1.000
_cell.angle_alpha   90.00
_cell.angle_beta   90.00
_cell.angle_gamma   90.00
#
_symmetry.space_group_name_H-M   'P 1'
#
loop_
_entity.id
_entity.type
_entity.pdbx_description
1 polymer ?
#
loop_
_entity_poly.entity_id
_entity_poly.type
_entity_poly.pdbx_seq_one_letter_code
_entity_poly.pdbx_strand_id
1 'polypeptide(L)'
;MLTPLKLEDAPAVQQRFPLWEIVQYLNNRVPWPYPEDGALHYIQDVALPAIALGTEWHWMIRLHSAPREIIGSITLMTHRGNNRGFWLHPDWQGNGYMKEACRVVNRQWFEVMGMPVMQVPKAAPNEASRRISINEGMRIV
;
A
#
# COMPACT_ATOMS: atom_id res chain seq x y z
N MET A 1 -12.42 5.48 2.90
CA MET A 1 -12.62 4.13 3.47
C MET A 1 -11.57 3.15 2.98
N LEU A 2 -11.33 2.09 3.75
CA LEU A 2 -10.50 0.95 3.38
C LEU A 2 -11.39 -0.26 3.14
N THR A 3 -11.21 -0.95 2.01
CA THR A 3 -11.93 -2.19 1.70
C THR A 3 -10.93 -3.31 1.43
N PRO A 4 -11.18 -4.56 1.85
CA PRO A 4 -10.29 -5.68 1.52
C PRO A 4 -10.05 -5.79 0.01
N LEU A 5 -8.82 -6.10 -0.38
CA LEU A 5 -8.48 -6.40 -1.78
C LEU A 5 -9.31 -7.58 -2.30
N LYS A 6 -9.80 -7.46 -3.53
CA LYS A 6 -10.48 -8.52 -4.28
C LYS A 6 -9.88 -8.67 -5.67
N LEU A 7 -10.09 -9.84 -6.29
CA LEU A 7 -9.70 -10.07 -7.67
C LEU A 7 -10.36 -9.06 -8.65
N GLU A 8 -11.60 -8.67 -8.36
CA GLU A 8 -12.37 -7.67 -9.11
C GLU A 8 -11.73 -6.27 -9.15
N ASP A 9 -10.78 -5.99 -8.26
CA ASP A 9 -10.06 -4.72 -8.22
C ASP A 9 -8.98 -4.64 -9.33
N ALA A 10 -8.60 -5.77 -9.94
CA ALA A 10 -7.48 -5.84 -10.88
C ALA A 10 -7.58 -4.88 -12.08
N PRO A 11 -8.73 -4.72 -12.77
CA PRO A 11 -8.83 -3.76 -13.88
C PRO A 11 -8.61 -2.31 -13.44
N ALA A 12 -9.15 -1.93 -12.27
CA ALA A 12 -8.99 -0.58 -11.74
C ALA A 12 -7.57 -0.31 -11.24
N VAL A 13 -6.90 -1.32 -10.65
CA VAL A 13 -5.48 -1.24 -10.30
C VAL A 13 -4.63 -1.12 -11.56
N GLN A 14 -4.86 -1.95 -12.59
CA GLN A 14 -4.15 -1.90 -13.87
C GLN A 14 -4.26 -0.52 -14.53
N GLN A 15 -5.41 0.14 -14.41
CA GLN A 15 -5.61 1.47 -14.99
C GLN A 15 -4.87 2.58 -14.21
N ARG A 16 -4.78 2.48 -12.88
CA ARG A 16 -4.36 3.59 -12.01
C ARG A 16 -2.94 3.46 -11.43
N PHE A 17 -2.46 2.24 -11.27
CA PHE A 17 -1.16 1.96 -10.66
C PHE A 17 0.07 2.25 -11.55
N PRO A 18 0.08 1.97 -12.87
CA PRO A 18 1.30 1.96 -13.67
C PRO A 18 1.75 3.36 -14.10
N LEU A 19 1.88 4.27 -13.14
CA LEU A 19 2.43 5.60 -13.31
C LEU A 19 3.87 5.61 -12.79
N TRP A 20 4.78 6.21 -13.53
CA TRP A 20 6.20 6.25 -13.15
C TRP A 20 6.40 6.99 -11.81
N GLU A 21 5.60 8.02 -11.56
CA GLU A 21 5.48 8.79 -10.31
C GLU A 21 5.17 7.90 -9.09
N ILE A 22 4.54 6.74 -9.32
CA ILE A 22 4.27 5.74 -8.29
C ILE A 22 5.40 4.71 -8.27
N VAL A 23 5.66 4.05 -9.41
CA VAL A 23 6.52 2.86 -9.49
C VAL A 23 7.98 3.15 -9.14
N GLN A 24 8.50 4.33 -9.46
CA GLN A 24 9.91 4.70 -9.20
C GLN A 24 10.32 4.62 -7.73
N TYR A 25 9.35 4.65 -6.80
CA TYR A 25 9.61 4.58 -5.36
C TYR A 25 9.29 3.21 -4.74
N LEU A 26 8.80 2.26 -5.54
CA LEU A 26 8.45 0.93 -5.06
C LEU A 26 9.66 -0.01 -5.09
N ASN A 27 9.48 -1.18 -4.48
CA ASN A 27 10.49 -2.23 -4.46
C ASN A 27 10.85 -2.63 -5.91
N ASN A 28 12.12 -2.98 -6.15
CA ASN A 28 12.64 -3.39 -7.46
C ASN A 28 11.96 -4.65 -8.05
N ARG A 29 11.10 -5.32 -7.26
CA ARG A 29 10.22 -6.40 -7.69
C ARG A 29 9.02 -5.92 -8.51
N VAL A 30 8.69 -4.64 -8.48
CA VAL A 30 7.65 -4.07 -9.34
C VAL A 30 8.26 -3.85 -10.72
N PRO A 31 7.76 -4.54 -11.78
CA PRO A 31 8.32 -4.41 -13.11
C PRO A 31 8.08 -3.03 -13.71
N TRP A 32 9.04 -2.55 -14.50
CA TRP A 32 8.89 -1.37 -15.35
C TRP A 32 9.56 -1.59 -16.71
N PRO A 33 8.87 -1.37 -17.86
CA PRO A 33 7.46 -0.99 -18.00
C PRO A 33 6.51 -1.97 -17.32
N TYR A 34 5.39 -1.46 -16.79
CA TYR A 34 4.43 -2.31 -16.11
C TYR A 34 3.67 -3.19 -17.12
N PRO A 35 3.61 -4.53 -16.95
CA PRO A 35 2.93 -5.42 -17.89
C PRO A 35 1.43 -5.13 -18.00
N GLU A 36 0.83 -5.43 -19.16
CA GLU A 36 -0.60 -5.23 -19.41
C GLU A 36 -1.51 -6.04 -18.46
N ASP A 37 -1.02 -7.18 -17.99
CA ASP A 37 -1.68 -8.08 -17.03
C ASP A 37 -1.05 -8.02 -15.62
N GLY A 38 -0.14 -7.07 -15.38
CA GLY A 38 0.67 -7.01 -14.17
C GLY A 38 -0.15 -6.94 -12.88
N ALA A 39 -1.26 -6.20 -12.89
CA ALA A 39 -2.13 -6.08 -11.72
C ALA A 39 -2.90 -7.36 -11.45
N LEU A 40 -3.38 -8.04 -12.50
CA LEU A 40 -4.09 -9.31 -12.38
C LEU A 40 -3.16 -10.38 -11.80
N HIS A 41 -1.97 -10.54 -12.37
CA HIS A 41 -0.97 -11.50 -11.91
C HIS A 41 -0.54 -11.21 -10.46
N TYR A 42 -0.27 -9.95 -10.12
CA TYR A 42 0.07 -9.58 -8.75
C TYR A 42 -1.06 -9.90 -7.76
N ILE A 43 -2.30 -9.54 -8.07
CA ILE A 43 -3.43 -9.77 -7.16
C ILE A 43 -3.71 -11.26 -7.01
N GLN A 44 -3.77 -11.98 -8.14
CA GLN A 44 -4.16 -13.39 -8.17
C GLN A 44 -3.06 -14.30 -7.59
N ASP A 45 -1.81 -14.08 -7.97
CA ASP A 45 -0.74 -15.05 -7.74
C ASP A 45 0.20 -14.64 -6.60
N VAL A 46 0.09 -13.40 -6.11
CA VAL A 46 0.91 -12.89 -4.98
C VAL A 46 0.04 -12.44 -3.81
N ALA A 47 -0.83 -11.44 -4.00
CA ALA A 47 -1.51 -10.78 -2.90
C ALA A 47 -2.60 -11.66 -2.25
N LEU A 48 -3.50 -12.27 -3.04
CA LEU A 48 -4.55 -13.15 -2.52
C LEU A 48 -3.99 -14.41 -1.84
N PRO A 49 -2.97 -15.10 -2.37
CA PRO A 49 -2.31 -16.20 -1.67
C PRO A 49 -1.69 -15.76 -0.34
N ALA A 50 -1.02 -14.60 -0.29
CA ALA A 50 -0.44 -14.08 0.94
C ALA A 50 -1.49 -13.73 2.01
N ILE A 51 -2.67 -13.24 1.58
CA ILE A 51 -3.83 -13.04 2.46
C ILE A 51 -4.34 -14.38 3.00
N ALA A 52 -4.49 -15.38 2.13
CA ALA A 52 -4.96 -16.71 2.54
C ALA A 52 -4.00 -17.39 3.53
N LEU A 53 -2.69 -17.12 3.41
CA LEU A 53 -1.66 -17.59 4.34
C LEU A 53 -1.58 -16.76 5.64
N GLY A 54 -2.27 -15.62 5.72
CA GLY A 54 -2.20 -14.72 6.88
C GLY A 54 -0.83 -14.05 7.05
N THR A 55 -0.04 -13.93 5.98
CA THR A 55 1.26 -13.26 6.00
C THR A 55 1.18 -11.80 5.56
N GLU A 56 0.13 -11.45 4.81
CA GLU A 56 -0.14 -10.09 4.36
C GLU A 56 -1.63 -9.72 4.47
N TRP A 57 -1.91 -8.43 4.63
CA TRP A 57 -3.25 -7.87 4.60
C TRP A 57 -3.26 -6.68 3.66
N HIS A 58 -4.13 -6.72 2.65
CA HIS A 58 -4.20 -5.70 1.61
C HIS A 58 -5.55 -5.00 1.61
N TRP A 59 -5.53 -3.68 1.55
CA TRP A 59 -6.74 -2.86 1.45
C TRP A 59 -6.64 -1.88 0.30
N MET A 60 -7.73 -1.78 -0.46
CA MET A 60 -7.94 -0.68 -1.41
C MET A 60 -8.42 0.57 -0.66
N ILE A 61 -7.91 1.72 -1.08
CA ILE A 61 -8.32 3.03 -0.58
C ILE A 61 -9.38 3.59 -1.52
N ARG A 62 -10.52 4.01 -0.97
CA ARG A 62 -11.67 4.50 -1.73
C ARG A 62 -12.26 5.74 -1.07
N LEU A 63 -12.81 6.65 -1.87
CA LEU A 63 -13.55 7.80 -1.34
C LEU A 63 -14.97 7.37 -0.95
N HIS A 64 -15.52 7.98 0.09
CA HIS A 64 -16.92 7.75 0.46
C HIS A 64 -17.89 8.25 -0.62
N SER A 65 -17.55 9.33 -1.31
CA SER A 65 -18.34 9.89 -2.42
C SER A 65 -18.27 9.05 -3.69
N ALA A 66 -17.23 8.22 -3.86
CA ALA A 66 -17.00 7.39 -5.04
C ALA A 66 -16.55 5.98 -4.61
N PRO A 67 -17.45 5.17 -4.03
CA PRO A 67 -17.09 3.92 -3.38
C PRO A 67 -16.64 2.82 -4.35
N ARG A 68 -16.85 2.99 -5.65
CA ARG A 68 -16.37 2.05 -6.69
C ARG A 68 -14.96 2.39 -7.17
N GLU A 69 -14.44 3.56 -6.83
CA GLU A 69 -13.15 4.04 -7.32
C GLU A 69 -11.99 3.73 -6.36
N ILE A 70 -10.91 3.14 -6.87
CA ILE A 70 -9.69 2.86 -6.11
C ILE A 70 -8.73 4.02 -6.30
N ILE A 71 -8.41 4.76 -5.26
CA ILE A 71 -7.44 5.86 -5.35
C ILE A 71 -6.03 5.44 -4.92
N GLY A 72 -5.89 4.27 -4.30
CA GLY A 72 -4.63 3.75 -3.78
C GLY A 72 -4.77 2.39 -3.11
N SER A 73 -3.69 1.90 -2.55
CA SER A 73 -3.64 0.70 -1.74
C SER A 73 -2.73 0.89 -0.52
N ILE A 74 -3.01 0.18 0.55
CA ILE A 74 -2.14 0.04 1.71
C ILE A 74 -2.11 -1.43 2.15
N THR A 75 -0.92 -1.90 2.52
CA THR A 75 -0.66 -3.30 2.83
C THR A 75 0.12 -3.40 4.13
N LEU A 76 -0.22 -4.39 4.97
CA LEU A 76 0.62 -4.90 6.05
C LEU A 76 1.26 -6.23 5.66
N MET A 77 2.50 -6.44 6.07
CA MET A 77 3.25 -7.68 5.85
C MET A 77 3.96 -8.09 7.15
N THR A 78 4.03 -9.39 7.43
CA THR A 78 4.85 -9.92 8.54
C THR A 78 6.32 -10.10 8.17
N HIS A 79 6.74 -9.67 6.98
CA HIS A 79 8.12 -9.78 6.50
C HIS A 79 9.10 -9.00 7.38
N ARG A 80 10.18 -9.66 7.81
CA ARG A 80 11.22 -9.00 8.62
C ARG A 80 11.78 -7.78 7.90
N GLY A 81 11.76 -6.62 8.56
CA GLY A 81 12.30 -5.38 8.02
C GLY A 81 11.40 -4.64 7.01
N ASN A 82 10.24 -5.20 6.62
CA ASN A 82 9.32 -4.53 5.70
C ASN A 82 7.88 -4.90 6.02
N ASN A 83 7.23 -4.06 6.83
CA ASN A 83 5.94 -4.38 7.44
C ASN A 83 4.76 -3.60 6.88
N ARG A 84 5.01 -2.52 6.13
CA ARG A 84 3.94 -1.72 5.54
C ARG A 84 4.37 -1.08 4.25
N GLY A 85 3.52 -1.18 3.24
CA GLY A 85 3.70 -0.63 1.90
C GLY A 85 2.41 0.03 1.45
N PHE A 86 2.52 1.01 0.55
CA PHE A 86 1.34 1.68 0.01
C PHE A 86 1.67 2.38 -1.30
N TRP A 87 0.63 2.68 -2.06
CA TRP A 87 0.66 3.63 -3.16
C TRP A 87 -0.63 4.47 -3.15
N LEU A 88 -0.55 5.68 -3.69
CA LEU A 88 -1.70 6.56 -3.87
C LEU A 88 -1.53 7.27 -5.21
N HIS A 89 -2.58 7.26 -6.02
CA HIS A 89 -2.56 7.91 -7.31
C HIS A 89 -2.30 9.43 -7.16
N PRO A 90 -1.46 10.04 -8.01
CA PRO A 90 -1.03 11.44 -7.90
C PRO A 90 -2.15 12.44 -7.65
N ASP A 91 -3.27 12.32 -8.37
CA ASP A 91 -4.43 13.23 -8.25
C ASP A 91 -5.03 13.34 -6.84
N TRP A 92 -4.79 12.35 -5.97
CA TRP A 92 -5.28 12.32 -4.59
C TRP A 92 -4.19 12.56 -3.54
N GLN A 93 -2.95 12.80 -3.95
CA GLN A 93 -1.87 13.18 -3.04
C GLN A 93 -2.10 14.57 -2.45
N GLY A 94 -1.42 14.90 -1.34
CA GLY A 94 -1.59 16.20 -0.65
C GLY A 94 -2.88 16.36 0.16
N ASN A 95 -3.86 15.49 0.00
CA ASN A 95 -5.17 15.56 0.68
C ASN A 95 -5.22 14.87 2.06
N GLY A 96 -4.10 14.28 2.52
CA GLY A 96 -4.03 13.60 3.83
C GLY A 96 -4.55 12.16 3.87
N TYR A 97 -5.13 11.63 2.80
CA TYR A 97 -5.72 10.28 2.77
C TYR A 97 -4.78 9.16 3.21
N MET A 98 -3.52 9.17 2.75
CA MET A 98 -2.57 8.13 3.17
C MET A 98 -2.22 8.22 4.65
N LYS A 99 -2.23 9.42 5.24
CA LYS A 99 -2.01 9.61 6.68
C LYS A 99 -3.16 9.02 7.49
N GLU A 100 -4.39 9.19 7.03
CA GLU A 100 -5.57 8.57 7.63
C GLU A 100 -5.51 7.04 7.54
N ALA A 101 -5.21 6.51 6.35
CA ALA A 101 -5.05 5.07 6.12
C ALA A 101 -3.97 4.47 7.03
N CYS A 102 -2.80 5.10 7.09
CA CYS A 102 -1.71 4.68 7.94
C CYS A 102 -2.08 4.67 9.43
N ARG A 103 -2.85 5.64 9.93
CA ARG A 103 -3.31 5.64 11.33
C ARG A 103 -4.14 4.39 11.65
N VAL A 104 -5.06 4.02 10.76
CA VAL A 104 -5.90 2.83 10.93
C VAL A 104 -5.05 1.56 10.88
N VAL A 105 -4.15 1.48 9.91
CA VAL A 105 -3.32 0.29 9.69
C VAL A 105 -2.25 0.12 10.78
N ASN A 106 -1.71 1.20 11.33
CA ASN A 106 -0.81 1.13 12.49
C ASN A 106 -1.54 0.62 13.73
N ARG A 107 -2.78 1.07 13.95
CA ARG A 107 -3.62 0.52 15.03
C ARG A 107 -3.81 -0.99 14.87
N GLN A 108 -4.12 -1.44 13.65
CA GLN A 108 -4.25 -2.87 13.35
C GLN A 108 -2.97 -3.63 13.72
N TRP A 109 -1.80 -3.10 13.35
CA TRP A 109 -0.51 -3.74 13.64
C TRP A 109 -0.19 -3.83 15.13
N PHE A 110 -0.29 -2.72 15.85
CA PHE A 110 0.14 -2.65 17.25
C PHE A 110 -0.92 -3.15 18.24
N GLU A 111 -2.20 -2.78 18.04
CA GLU A 111 -3.26 -3.04 19.01
C GLU A 111 -3.98 -4.36 18.73
N VAL A 112 -4.22 -4.70 17.46
CA VAL A 112 -4.99 -5.91 17.10
C VAL A 112 -4.07 -7.11 16.90
N MET A 113 -2.99 -6.94 16.14
CA MET A 113 -2.02 -8.02 15.89
C MET A 113 -0.99 -8.16 17.02
N GLY A 114 -0.89 -7.17 17.93
CA GLY A 114 0.05 -7.20 19.06
C GLY A 114 1.53 -7.15 18.64
N MET A 115 1.84 -6.67 17.43
CA MET A 115 3.20 -6.68 16.91
C MET A 115 4.00 -5.54 17.53
N PRO A 116 5.17 -5.81 18.14
CA PRO A 116 5.87 -4.82 18.98
C PRO A 116 6.63 -3.76 18.17
N VAL A 117 6.97 -4.06 16.91
CA VAL A 117 7.80 -3.21 16.06
C VAL A 117 7.26 -3.21 14.64
N MET A 118 7.24 -2.04 13.99
CA MET A 118 6.98 -1.90 12.56
C MET A 118 8.20 -1.28 11.88
N GLN A 119 8.73 -1.93 10.86
CA GLN A 119 9.80 -1.41 10.02
C GLN A 119 9.26 -1.11 8.61
N VAL A 120 9.54 0.08 8.09
CA VAL A 120 9.03 0.54 6.79
C VAL A 120 10.18 1.10 5.95
N PRO A 121 10.80 0.29 5.07
CA PRO A 121 11.82 0.78 4.16
C PRO A 121 11.25 1.90 3.29
N LYS A 122 12.09 2.91 3.02
CA LYS A 122 11.73 4.04 2.16
C LYS A 122 12.80 4.19 1.09
N ALA A 123 12.38 4.39 -0.15
CA ALA A 123 13.28 4.91 -1.17
C ALA A 123 13.82 6.27 -0.70
N ALA A 124 15.15 6.42 -0.67
CA ALA A 124 15.81 7.66 -0.26
C ALA A 124 15.22 8.94 -0.90
N PRO A 125 14.89 8.97 -2.22
CA PRO A 125 14.30 10.17 -2.83
C PRO A 125 12.82 10.41 -2.48
N ASN A 126 12.13 9.48 -1.80
CA ASN A 126 10.70 9.62 -1.48
C ASN A 126 10.48 10.40 -0.17
N GLU A 127 10.67 11.72 -0.24
CA GLU A 127 10.52 12.61 0.92
C GLU A 127 9.10 12.62 1.51
N ALA A 128 8.07 12.54 0.67
CA ALA A 128 6.68 12.52 1.12
C ALA A 128 6.38 11.31 2.01
N SER A 129 6.84 10.13 1.60
CA SER A 129 6.67 8.89 2.36
C SER A 129 7.49 8.88 3.65
N ARG A 130 8.68 9.50 3.65
CA ARG A 130 9.49 9.72 4.86
C ARG A 130 8.78 10.67 5.83
N ARG A 131 8.20 11.77 5.35
CA ARG A 131 7.48 12.75 6.18
C ARG A 131 6.26 12.13 6.89
N ILE A 132 5.55 11.22 6.22
CA ILE A 132 4.48 10.43 6.86
C ILE A 132 5.03 9.67 8.07
N SER A 133 6.15 8.97 7.90
CA SER A 133 6.74 8.14 8.96
C SER A 133 7.25 8.97 10.14
N ILE A 134 7.90 10.11 9.87
CA ILE A 134 8.34 11.05 10.92
C ILE A 134 7.15 11.59 11.71
N ASN A 135 6.08 11.98 11.02
CA ASN A 135 4.85 12.47 11.67
C ASN A 135 4.14 11.40 12.51
N GLU A 136 4.39 10.11 12.23
CA GLU A 136 3.90 8.98 13.01
C GLU A 136 4.82 8.61 14.19
N GLY A 137 5.91 9.37 14.40
CA GLY A 137 6.88 9.12 15.47
C GLY A 137 7.91 8.03 15.14
N MET A 138 8.01 7.60 13.87
CA MET A 138 9.05 6.65 13.46
C MET A 138 10.41 7.35 13.39
N ARG A 139 11.46 6.59 13.74
CA ARG A 139 12.86 7.04 13.64
C ARG A 139 13.59 6.25 12.57
N ILE A 140 14.61 6.87 11.98
CA ILE A 140 15.59 6.18 11.14
C ILE A 140 16.45 5.29 12.06
N VAL A 141 16.71 4.06 11.61
CA VAL A 141 17.50 3.05 12.33
C VAL A 141 18.63 2.54 11.46
#